data_AF-A0A7Z9IN63-F1
#
_entry.id   AF-A0A7Z9IN63-F1
#
_cell.length_a   1.000
_cell.length_b   1.000
_cell.length_c   1.000
_cell.angle_alpha   90.00
_cell.angle_beta   90.00
_cell.angle_gamma   90.00
#
_symmetry.space_group_name_H-M   'P 1'
#
loop_
_entity.id
_entity.type
_entity.pdbx_description
1 polymer ?
#
loop_
_entity_poly.entity_id
_entity_poly.type
_entity_poly.pdbx_seq_one_letter_code
_entity_poly.pdbx_strand_id
1 'polypeptide(L)'
;MLDTVWLAESHFNPNRSVLSAPLVLAAAIAGRTKKIKIGTAVQILPLGNPLRIAEEVATLDHVSGGRFEFGIGRSGLPSAYDGYNIPYSESRERFYESMEIIKKAFTEDSFTYSGKYNSYEDVCLTPKPLQNPYPPMRIAATTSETFTTLGQMGIPIFVGVRGLSLSDVARQVILYREALEKSNHATGSIFLRVPVHVADSTKEALANSEASFMKQFRRLGSQLGSNATASLNTEGNTSKNLSEIDWNDIQGEKVAVGDPAKVVDQLKNMINVLT
;
A
#
# COMPACT_ATOMS: atom_id res chain seq x y z
N MET A 1 9.64 -18.94 6.41
CA MET A 1 8.92 -18.29 7.54
C MET A 1 8.33 -17.00 6.99
N LEU A 2 7.12 -16.60 7.38
CA LEU A 2 6.54 -15.32 6.94
C LEU A 2 7.13 -14.18 7.78
N ASP A 3 7.62 -13.13 7.13
CA ASP A 3 8.35 -12.03 7.80
C ASP A 3 7.42 -10.96 8.37
N THR A 4 6.38 -10.59 7.64
CA THR A 4 5.47 -9.49 7.98
C THR A 4 4.03 -9.84 7.64
N VAL A 5 3.09 -9.45 8.50
CA VAL A 5 1.65 -9.41 8.17
C VAL A 5 1.22 -7.99 7.84
N TRP A 6 0.57 -7.81 6.69
CA TRP A 6 0.17 -6.50 6.17
C TRP A 6 -1.35 -6.32 6.19
N LEU A 7 -1.81 -5.25 6.83
CA LEU A 7 -3.22 -4.97 7.09
C LEU A 7 -3.75 -3.86 6.17
N ALA A 8 -4.71 -4.17 5.31
CA ALA A 8 -5.25 -3.22 4.35
C ALA A 8 -6.53 -2.56 4.84
N GLU A 9 -6.51 -1.25 5.05
CA GLU A 9 -7.69 -0.46 5.41
C GLU A 9 -8.72 -0.42 4.29
N SER A 10 -9.99 -0.53 4.67
CA SER A 10 -11.15 -0.47 3.77
C SER A 10 -12.37 0.04 4.52
N HIS A 11 -13.07 1.00 3.94
CA HIS A 11 -14.28 1.58 4.52
C HIS A 11 -15.51 1.30 3.64
N PHE A 12 -16.67 1.16 4.29
CA PHE A 12 -18.00 1.13 3.67
C PHE A 12 -18.11 0.18 2.45
N ASN A 13 -17.42 -0.97 2.49
CA ASN A 13 -17.39 -1.93 1.37
C ASN A 13 -17.53 -3.38 1.86
N PRO A 14 -18.74 -3.79 2.28
CA PRO A 14 -18.98 -5.12 2.86
C PRO A 14 -18.67 -6.26 1.88
N ASN A 15 -18.71 -6.00 0.58
CA ASN A 15 -18.42 -6.98 -0.46
C ASN A 15 -16.91 -7.18 -0.73
N ARG A 16 -16.02 -6.44 -0.04
CA ARG A 16 -14.57 -6.49 -0.24
C ARG A 16 -13.80 -6.86 1.02
N SER A 17 -14.00 -6.12 2.10
CA SER A 17 -13.22 -6.25 3.35
C SER A 17 -13.95 -5.58 4.49
N VAL A 18 -13.76 -6.11 5.70
CA VAL A 18 -14.32 -5.58 6.95
C VAL A 18 -13.29 -4.82 7.80
N LEU A 19 -12.05 -4.69 7.32
CA LEU A 19 -10.95 -4.09 8.09
C LEU A 19 -10.90 -2.57 7.91
N SER A 20 -11.65 -1.83 8.72
CA SER A 20 -11.66 -0.36 8.75
C SER A 20 -10.65 0.25 9.75
N ALA A 21 -10.22 -0.52 10.75
CA ALA A 21 -9.33 -0.06 11.83
C ALA A 21 -8.06 -0.94 11.91
N PRO A 22 -7.11 -0.77 10.98
CA PRO A 22 -5.96 -1.67 10.90
C PRO A 22 -4.99 -1.52 12.08
N LEU A 23 -4.85 -0.33 12.69
CA LEU A 23 -4.01 -0.13 13.89
C LEU A 23 -4.55 -0.92 15.11
N VAL A 24 -5.87 -1.00 15.26
CA VAL A 24 -6.51 -1.79 16.32
C VAL A 24 -6.19 -3.28 16.15
N LEU A 25 -6.34 -3.80 14.93
CA LEU A 25 -6.01 -5.19 14.64
C LEU A 25 -4.50 -5.45 14.76
N ALA A 26 -3.67 -4.49 14.38
CA ALA A 26 -2.22 -4.58 14.54
C ALA A 26 -1.82 -4.71 16.00
N ALA A 27 -2.42 -3.93 16.91
CA ALA A 27 -2.18 -4.05 18.36
C ALA A 27 -2.56 -5.43 18.89
N ALA A 28 -3.70 -5.98 18.45
CA ALA A 28 -4.13 -7.33 18.83
C ALA A 28 -3.15 -8.42 18.35
N ILE A 29 -2.62 -8.29 17.13
CA ILE A 29 -1.59 -9.20 16.60
C ILE A 29 -0.27 -9.01 17.37
N ALA A 30 0.11 -7.77 17.69
CA ALA A 30 1.33 -7.45 18.42
C ALA A 30 1.35 -8.13 19.79
N GLY A 31 0.24 -8.09 20.53
CA GLY A 31 0.12 -8.78 21.83
C GLY A 31 0.21 -10.30 21.74
N ARG A 32 -0.18 -10.91 20.60
CA ARG A 32 -0.19 -12.37 20.40
C ARG A 32 1.06 -12.94 19.74
N THR A 33 1.96 -12.09 19.25
CA THR A 33 3.13 -12.52 18.46
C THR A 33 4.42 -11.94 19.01
N LYS A 34 5.55 -12.63 18.80
CA LYS A 34 6.87 -12.20 19.31
C LYS A 34 7.95 -12.00 18.24
N LYS A 35 7.71 -12.46 17.01
CA LYS A 35 8.74 -12.48 15.93
C LYS A 35 8.28 -11.77 14.67
N ILE A 36 7.12 -12.13 14.14
CA ILE A 36 6.60 -11.55 12.89
C ILE A 36 6.47 -10.03 13.00
N LYS A 37 6.85 -9.29 11.96
CA LYS A 37 6.55 -7.87 11.87
C LYS A 37 5.08 -7.66 11.55
N ILE A 38 4.58 -6.47 11.87
CA ILE A 38 3.17 -6.12 11.64
C ILE A 38 3.19 -4.79 10.91
N GLY A 39 2.44 -4.67 9.84
CA GLY A 39 2.35 -3.40 9.15
C GLY A 39 0.98 -3.11 8.63
N THR A 40 0.67 -1.83 8.50
CA THR A 40 -0.46 -1.39 7.68
C THR A 40 0.00 -1.47 6.24
N ALA A 41 -0.71 -2.20 5.37
CA ALA A 41 -0.50 -2.10 3.93
C ALA A 41 -0.90 -0.69 3.45
N VAL A 42 -1.92 -0.14 4.12
CA VAL A 42 -2.35 1.25 4.00
C VAL A 42 -3.07 1.64 5.29
N GLN A 43 -2.63 2.74 5.90
CA GLN A 43 -3.42 3.61 6.77
C GLN A 43 -3.84 4.82 5.93
N ILE A 44 -5.14 5.10 5.83
CA ILE A 44 -5.68 6.17 4.98
C ILE A 44 -5.63 7.50 5.76
N LEU A 45 -4.47 8.17 5.71
CA LEU A 45 -4.21 9.37 6.50
C LEU A 45 -5.27 10.48 6.33
N PRO A 46 -5.77 10.77 5.12
CA PRO A 46 -6.70 11.89 4.93
C PRO A 46 -8.03 11.78 5.68
N LEU A 47 -8.40 10.59 6.18
CA LEU A 47 -9.68 10.33 6.85
C LEU A 47 -9.61 10.49 8.37
N GLY A 48 -8.44 10.77 8.94
CA GLY A 48 -8.26 10.91 10.38
C GLY A 48 -7.51 12.18 10.77
N ASN A 49 -7.45 12.43 12.08
CA ASN A 49 -6.60 13.48 12.63
C ASN A 49 -5.13 12.99 12.65
N PRO A 50 -4.19 13.72 12.04
CA PRO A 50 -2.80 13.26 11.91
C PRO A 50 -2.07 13.10 13.25
N LEU A 51 -2.31 14.00 14.22
CA LEU A 51 -1.74 13.85 15.57
C LEU A 51 -2.25 12.59 16.26
N ARG A 52 -3.56 12.33 16.17
CA ARG A 52 -4.15 11.13 16.76
C ARG A 52 -3.56 9.85 16.16
N ILE A 53 -3.39 9.82 14.84
CA ILE A 53 -2.73 8.69 14.15
C ILE A 53 -1.28 8.56 14.62
N ALA A 54 -0.54 9.67 14.78
CA ALA A 54 0.83 9.63 15.30
C ALA A 54 0.90 9.01 16.71
N GLU A 55 0.02 9.42 17.63
CA GLU A 55 -0.03 8.84 18.99
C GLU A 55 -0.28 7.33 18.97
N GLU A 56 -1.25 6.90 18.15
CA GLU A 56 -1.62 5.49 18.01
C GLU A 56 -0.47 4.67 17.41
N VAL A 57 0.22 5.21 16.40
CA VAL A 57 1.37 4.56 15.78
C VAL A 57 2.55 4.48 16.74
N ALA A 58 2.89 5.56 17.46
CA ALA A 58 3.95 5.54 18.45
C ALA A 58 3.64 4.54 19.57
N THR A 59 2.40 4.54 20.06
CA THR A 59 1.94 3.57 21.07
C THR A 59 2.05 2.13 20.55
N LEU A 60 1.57 1.87 19.34
CA LEU A 60 1.65 0.55 18.71
C LEU A 60 3.09 0.10 18.50
N ASP A 61 3.98 1.02 18.15
CA ASP A 61 5.40 0.73 17.99
C ASP A 61 6.00 0.17 19.28
N HIS A 62 5.74 0.83 20.42
CA HIS A 62 6.11 0.34 21.76
C HIS A 62 5.45 -1.00 22.08
N VAL A 63 4.14 -1.14 21.86
CA VAL A 63 3.39 -2.39 22.12
C VAL A 63 3.94 -3.55 21.29
N SER A 64 4.39 -3.27 20.07
CA SER A 64 4.98 -4.27 19.17
C SER A 64 6.43 -4.58 19.53
N GLY A 65 7.11 -3.73 20.31
CA GLY A 65 8.54 -3.83 20.57
C GLY A 65 9.38 -3.49 19.34
N GLY A 66 8.99 -2.47 18.57
CA GLY A 66 9.74 -2.02 17.41
C GLY A 66 9.55 -2.89 16.16
N ARG A 67 8.43 -3.61 16.08
CA ARG A 67 8.11 -4.53 14.97
C ARG A 67 7.09 -3.95 13.99
N PHE A 68 6.70 -2.70 14.17
CA PHE A 68 5.66 -2.07 13.35
C PHE A 68 6.26 -1.46 12.07
N GLU A 69 5.59 -1.63 10.94
CA GLU A 69 5.89 -0.91 9.70
C GLU A 69 4.67 -0.10 9.25
N PHE A 70 4.84 1.20 9.06
CA PHE A 70 3.75 2.14 8.86
C PHE A 70 3.50 2.40 7.37
N GLY A 71 2.80 1.48 6.71
CA GLY A 71 2.35 1.71 5.34
C GLY A 71 1.15 2.64 5.32
N ILE A 72 1.24 3.71 4.55
CA ILE A 72 0.26 4.79 4.49
C ILE A 72 -0.23 5.02 3.05
N GLY A 73 -1.37 5.68 2.91
CA GLY A 73 -1.88 6.06 1.60
C GLY A 73 -3.11 6.95 1.68
N ARG A 74 -3.74 7.16 0.53
CA ARG A 74 -4.89 8.06 0.37
C ARG A 74 -6.16 7.37 -0.12
N SER A 75 -6.18 6.03 -0.23
CA SER A 75 -7.23 5.28 -0.93
C SER A 75 -7.40 5.69 -2.41
N GLY A 76 -7.96 4.79 -3.21
CA GLY A 76 -8.37 5.07 -4.60
C GLY A 76 -9.88 5.10 -4.79
N LEU A 77 -10.65 5.04 -3.69
CA LEU A 77 -12.10 4.87 -3.71
C LEU A 77 -12.77 6.12 -3.12
N PRO A 78 -13.44 6.96 -3.93
CA PRO A 78 -14.19 8.13 -3.46
C PRO A 78 -15.25 7.79 -2.41
N SER A 79 -15.90 6.61 -2.51
CA SER A 79 -16.91 6.19 -1.54
C SER A 79 -16.40 6.04 -0.10
N ALA A 80 -15.08 5.85 0.09
CA ALA A 80 -14.49 5.87 1.42
C ALA A 80 -14.52 7.28 2.03
N TYR A 81 -14.34 8.30 1.21
CA TYR A 81 -14.33 9.71 1.59
C TYR A 81 -15.73 10.25 1.84
N ASP A 82 -16.69 9.86 1.01
CA ASP A 82 -18.10 10.27 1.14
C ASP A 82 -18.64 9.93 2.55
N GLY A 83 -18.32 8.74 3.07
CA GLY A 83 -18.77 8.32 4.40
C GLY A 83 -18.14 9.09 5.57
N TYR A 84 -17.03 9.81 5.35
CA TYR A 84 -16.43 10.73 6.33
C TYR A 84 -16.71 12.21 6.02
N ASN A 85 -17.53 12.50 5.01
CA ASN A 85 -17.85 13.87 4.55
C ASN A 85 -16.60 14.69 4.17
N ILE A 86 -15.60 14.04 3.56
CA ILE A 86 -14.38 14.71 3.09
C ILE A 86 -14.40 14.73 1.56
N PRO A 87 -14.23 15.88 0.89
CA PRO A 87 -14.15 15.89 -0.56
C PRO A 87 -12.94 15.09 -1.08
N TYR A 88 -13.16 14.16 -2.01
CA TYR A 88 -12.06 13.34 -2.56
C TYR A 88 -11.01 14.18 -3.31
N SER A 89 -11.38 15.36 -3.83
CA SER A 89 -10.46 16.32 -4.44
C SER A 89 -9.36 16.78 -3.48
N GLU A 90 -9.62 16.78 -2.18
CA GLU A 90 -8.66 17.16 -1.13
C GLU A 90 -7.73 16.00 -0.73
N SER A 91 -7.96 14.78 -1.23
CA SER A 91 -7.26 13.56 -0.81
C SER A 91 -5.74 13.66 -0.87
N ARG A 92 -5.21 14.26 -1.95
CA ARG A 92 -3.76 14.39 -2.16
C ARG A 92 -3.15 15.42 -1.22
N GLU A 93 -3.72 16.61 -1.11
CA GLU A 93 -3.20 17.67 -0.26
C GLU A 93 -3.27 17.27 1.22
N ARG A 94 -4.42 16.72 1.67
CA ARG A 94 -4.57 16.18 3.03
C ARG A 94 -3.57 15.08 3.34
N PHE A 95 -3.26 14.22 2.38
CA PHE A 95 -2.30 13.13 2.58
C PHE A 95 -0.89 13.65 2.87
N TYR A 96 -0.40 14.57 2.04
CA TYR A 96 0.95 15.14 2.23
C TYR A 96 1.03 15.99 3.49
N GLU A 97 0.00 16.81 3.77
CA GLU A 97 -0.08 17.60 5.01
C GLU A 97 -0.05 16.69 6.25
N SER A 98 -0.87 15.63 6.25
CA SER A 98 -0.92 14.67 7.36
C SER A 98 0.41 13.94 7.57
N MET A 99 1.05 13.52 6.48
CA MET A 99 2.35 12.84 6.53
C MET A 99 3.44 13.77 7.09
N GLU A 100 3.44 15.05 6.70
CA GLU A 100 4.36 16.05 7.22
C GLU A 100 4.18 16.23 8.74
N ILE A 101 2.94 16.48 9.18
CA ILE A 101 2.58 16.63 10.60
C ILE A 101 3.03 15.41 11.41
N ILE A 102 2.74 14.20 10.92
CA ILE A 102 3.12 12.97 11.62
C ILE A 102 4.64 12.85 11.74
N LYS A 103 5.40 13.16 10.68
CA LYS A 103 6.86 13.14 10.73
C LYS A 103 7.40 14.14 11.75
N LYS A 104 6.90 15.38 11.74
CA LYS A 104 7.25 16.41 12.74
C LYS A 104 6.96 15.93 14.16
N ALA A 105 5.77 15.38 14.38
CA ALA A 105 5.36 14.84 15.67
C ALA A 105 6.29 13.73 16.19
N PHE A 106 6.80 12.89 15.30
CA PHE A 106 7.76 11.83 15.65
C PHE A 106 9.18 12.35 15.92
N THR A 107 9.64 13.36 15.19
CA THR A 107 11.08 13.73 15.18
C THR A 107 11.43 14.98 15.97
N GLU A 108 10.49 15.89 16.19
CA GLU A 108 10.71 17.16 16.90
C GLU A 108 10.22 17.03 18.34
N ASP A 109 10.88 17.63 19.33
CA ASP A 109 10.43 17.57 20.73
C ASP A 109 9.03 18.18 20.89
N SER A 110 8.83 19.41 20.41
CA SER A 110 7.53 20.03 20.16
C SER A 110 7.52 20.77 18.82
N PHE A 111 6.33 21.06 18.28
CA PHE A 111 6.17 21.80 17.04
C PHE A 111 4.87 22.61 16.97
N THR A 112 4.92 23.72 16.23
CA THR A 112 3.75 24.48 15.74
C THR A 112 3.59 24.21 14.25
N TYR A 113 2.35 24.07 13.78
CA TYR A 113 2.02 23.81 12.38
C TYR A 113 0.83 24.65 11.95
N SER A 114 0.93 25.30 10.79
CA SER A 114 -0.16 26.07 10.18
C SER A 114 -0.35 25.61 8.75
N GLY A 115 -1.25 24.65 8.57
CA GLY A 115 -1.60 24.06 7.29
C GLY A 115 -2.95 24.53 6.75
N LYS A 116 -3.35 23.96 5.62
CA LYS A 116 -4.64 24.21 4.98
C LYS A 116 -5.77 23.46 5.70
N TYR A 117 -5.50 22.25 6.20
CA TYR A 117 -6.51 21.40 6.82
C TYR A 117 -6.35 21.23 8.34
N ASN A 118 -5.13 21.36 8.84
CA ASN A 118 -4.81 21.22 10.26
C ASN A 118 -3.94 22.38 10.74
N SER A 119 -4.13 22.77 11.99
CA SER A 119 -3.32 23.76 12.68
C SER A 119 -3.11 23.33 14.13
N TYR A 120 -1.88 23.49 14.61
CA TYR A 120 -1.44 23.08 15.94
C TYR A 120 -0.48 24.11 16.51
N GLU A 121 -0.56 24.37 17.81
CA GLU A 121 0.28 25.31 18.53
C GLU A 121 1.05 24.55 19.62
N ASP A 122 2.39 24.58 19.56
CA ASP A 122 3.31 23.98 20.54
C ASP A 122 2.90 22.57 21.05
N VAL A 123 2.71 21.64 20.11
CA VAL A 123 2.33 20.27 20.43
C VAL A 123 3.56 19.38 20.59
N CYS A 124 3.59 18.63 21.69
CA CYS A 124 4.56 17.57 21.94
C CYS A 124 3.87 16.19 21.88
N LEU A 125 4.27 15.35 20.92
CA LEU A 125 3.77 13.98 20.83
C LEU A 125 4.32 13.12 21.98
N THR A 126 3.43 12.45 22.73
CA THR A 126 3.80 11.49 23.77
C THR A 126 2.96 10.20 23.67
N PRO A 127 3.59 9.01 23.59
CA PRO A 127 5.03 8.77 23.54
C PRO A 127 5.62 9.13 22.16
N LYS A 128 6.94 9.35 22.10
CA LYS A 128 7.68 9.25 20.83
C LYS A 128 7.77 7.79 20.39
N PRO A 129 7.92 7.50 19.09
CA PRO A 129 8.10 6.12 18.65
C PRO A 129 9.33 5.46 19.29
N LEU A 130 9.29 4.13 19.41
CA LEU A 130 10.41 3.34 19.91
C LEU A 130 11.51 3.23 18.85
N GLN A 131 11.12 3.09 17.58
CA GLN A 131 12.02 3.06 16.43
C GLN A 131 12.47 4.48 16.06
N ASN A 132 13.74 4.64 15.71
CA ASN A 132 14.34 5.91 15.30
C ASN A 132 14.60 5.93 13.77
N PRO A 133 14.22 6.99 13.03
CA PRO A 133 13.48 8.17 13.49
C PRO A 133 11.98 7.94 13.75
N TYR A 134 11.41 6.88 13.18
CA TYR A 134 10.02 6.44 13.35
C TYR A 134 9.86 5.04 12.72
N PRO A 135 8.73 4.34 12.92
CA PRO A 135 8.45 3.07 12.24
C PRO A 135 8.58 3.21 10.71
N PRO A 136 9.28 2.29 10.01
CA PRO A 136 9.51 2.40 8.57
C PRO A 136 8.24 2.70 7.80
N MET A 137 8.25 3.82 7.08
CA MET A 137 7.10 4.28 6.32
C MET A 137 7.15 3.74 4.88
N ARG A 138 6.00 3.29 4.37
CA ARG A 138 5.89 2.74 3.00
C ARG A 138 4.64 3.28 2.31
N ILE A 139 4.71 3.53 1.02
CA ILE A 139 3.58 4.09 0.25
C ILE A 139 3.31 3.24 -0.99
N ALA A 140 2.04 3.04 -1.35
CA ALA A 140 1.70 2.38 -2.61
C ALA A 140 1.95 3.29 -3.82
N ALA A 141 2.70 2.79 -4.80
CA ALA A 141 2.96 3.47 -6.07
C ALA A 141 2.13 2.84 -7.19
N THR A 142 1.43 3.67 -7.97
CA THR A 142 0.52 3.19 -9.03
C THR A 142 0.64 3.92 -10.36
N THR A 143 1.38 5.03 -10.43
CA THR A 143 1.55 5.87 -11.64
C THR A 143 2.99 6.32 -11.78
N SER A 144 3.46 6.62 -12.99
CA SER A 144 4.82 7.12 -13.23
C SER A 144 5.20 8.29 -12.35
N GLU A 145 4.29 9.26 -12.20
CA GLU A 145 4.45 10.38 -11.29
C GLU A 145 4.71 9.90 -9.85
N THR A 146 3.90 8.96 -9.34
CA THR A 146 4.03 8.47 -7.97
C THR A 146 5.34 7.69 -7.76
N PHE A 147 5.76 6.87 -8.72
CA PHE A 147 7.05 6.16 -8.65
C PHE A 147 8.22 7.15 -8.59
N THR A 148 8.24 8.14 -9.48
CA THR A 148 9.28 9.17 -9.50
C THR A 148 9.30 9.99 -8.21
N THR A 149 8.15 10.51 -7.76
CA THR A 149 8.05 11.32 -6.53
C THR A 149 8.51 10.54 -5.29
N LEU A 150 8.06 9.30 -5.11
CA LEU A 150 8.47 8.50 -3.95
C LEU A 150 9.95 8.11 -4.01
N GLY A 151 10.51 7.94 -5.21
CA GLY A 151 11.94 7.75 -5.39
C GLY A 151 12.74 8.98 -5.00
N GLN A 152 12.31 10.17 -5.42
CA GLN A 152 12.94 11.44 -5.04
C GLN A 152 12.91 11.68 -3.53
N MET A 153 11.89 11.15 -2.83
CA MET A 153 11.73 11.26 -1.38
C MET A 153 12.44 10.15 -0.58
N GLY A 154 13.00 9.14 -1.25
CA GLY A 154 13.65 8.02 -0.56
C GLY A 154 12.68 7.06 0.13
N ILE A 155 11.38 7.10 -0.20
CA ILE A 155 10.35 6.34 0.51
C ILE A 155 10.23 4.93 -0.08
N PRO A 156 10.30 3.86 0.74
CA PRO A 156 9.96 2.51 0.32
C PRO A 156 8.56 2.40 -0.30
N ILE A 157 8.38 1.53 -1.30
CA ILE A 157 7.12 1.43 -2.03
C ILE A 157 6.46 0.04 -1.94
N PHE A 158 5.13 0.04 -1.97
CA PHE A 158 4.35 -1.11 -2.39
C PHE A 158 4.00 -0.98 -3.87
N VAL A 159 4.09 -2.10 -4.59
CA VAL A 159 3.71 -2.21 -5.99
C VAL A 159 2.77 -3.40 -6.15
N GLY A 160 1.86 -3.33 -7.12
CA GLY A 160 0.96 -4.43 -7.41
C GLY A 160 0.63 -4.52 -8.89
N VAL A 161 0.45 -5.75 -9.36
CA VAL A 161 0.07 -6.12 -10.74
C VAL A 161 -1.45 -6.09 -10.97
N ARG A 162 -2.18 -5.37 -10.10
CA ARG A 162 -3.64 -5.31 -10.13
C ARG A 162 -4.15 -4.41 -11.25
N GLY A 163 -3.59 -3.22 -11.37
CA GLY A 163 -3.91 -2.25 -12.43
C GLY A 163 -2.80 -2.10 -13.48
N LEU A 164 -1.62 -2.66 -13.21
CA LEU A 164 -0.45 -2.64 -14.08
C LEU A 164 -0.15 -4.07 -14.53
N SER A 165 0.38 -4.26 -15.74
CA SER A 165 1.05 -5.50 -16.12
C SER A 165 2.39 -5.62 -15.39
N LEU A 166 2.98 -6.81 -15.37
CA LEU A 166 4.31 -7.04 -14.80
C LEU A 166 5.36 -6.25 -15.58
N SER A 167 5.18 -6.13 -16.90
CA SER A 167 6.04 -5.31 -17.77
C SER A 167 5.94 -3.81 -17.47
N ASP A 168 4.74 -3.32 -17.13
CA ASP A 168 4.56 -1.93 -16.69
C ASP A 168 5.25 -1.71 -15.36
N VAL A 169 5.07 -2.63 -14.40
CA VAL A 169 5.77 -2.58 -13.11
C VAL A 169 7.28 -2.48 -13.30
N ALA A 170 7.87 -3.30 -14.17
CA ALA A 170 9.30 -3.24 -14.47
C ALA A 170 9.74 -1.84 -14.92
N ARG A 171 9.01 -1.24 -15.88
CA ARG A 171 9.29 0.12 -16.38
C ARG A 171 9.15 1.18 -15.29
N GLN A 172 8.15 1.06 -14.43
CA GLN A 172 7.92 2.01 -13.35
C GLN A 172 8.97 1.90 -12.23
N VAL A 173 9.46 0.69 -11.96
CA VAL A 173 10.54 0.45 -10.99
C VAL A 173 11.85 1.12 -11.44
N ILE A 174 12.13 1.16 -12.74
CA ILE A 174 13.28 1.90 -13.29
C ILE A 174 13.17 3.39 -12.92
N LEU A 175 12.01 4.03 -13.15
CA LEU A 175 11.80 5.44 -12.81
C LEU A 175 12.00 5.72 -11.32
N TYR A 176 11.50 4.85 -10.44
CA TYR A 176 11.69 4.97 -9.00
C TYR A 176 13.17 4.90 -8.60
N ARG A 177 13.93 3.97 -9.19
CA ARG A 177 15.36 3.81 -8.91
C ARG A 177 16.20 4.96 -9.42
N GLU A 178 15.96 5.43 -10.64
CA GLU A 178 16.63 6.61 -11.17
C GLU A 178 16.37 7.84 -10.29
N ALA A 179 15.14 7.99 -9.81
CA ALA A 179 14.77 9.07 -8.90
C ALA A 179 15.47 8.96 -7.54
N LEU A 180 15.59 7.75 -6.96
CA LEU A 180 16.36 7.50 -5.74
C LEU A 180 17.83 7.88 -5.89
N GLU A 181 18.45 7.45 -7.00
CA GLU A 181 19.86 7.70 -7.29
C GLU A 181 20.13 9.20 -7.46
N LYS A 182 19.32 9.90 -8.27
CA LYS A 182 19.42 11.35 -8.49
C LYS A 182 19.25 12.17 -7.20
N SER A 183 18.48 11.65 -6.24
CA SER A 183 18.25 12.28 -4.93
C SER A 183 19.21 11.80 -3.83
N ASN A 184 20.23 11.01 -4.15
CA ASN A 184 21.24 10.49 -3.21
C ASN A 184 20.66 9.65 -2.04
N HIS A 185 19.59 8.90 -2.28
CA HIS A 185 19.04 7.98 -1.29
C HIS A 185 19.70 6.60 -1.39
N ALA A 186 20.33 6.15 -0.30
CA ALA A 186 21.19 4.96 -0.29
C ALA A 186 20.46 3.64 -0.61
N THR A 187 19.20 3.48 -0.21
CA THR A 187 18.40 2.28 -0.50
C THR A 187 16.90 2.55 -0.43
N GLY A 188 16.19 2.45 -1.55
CA GLY A 188 14.74 2.26 -1.54
C GLY A 188 14.39 0.77 -1.64
N SER A 189 13.37 0.33 -0.91
CA SER A 189 12.91 -1.07 -0.97
C SER A 189 11.54 -1.18 -1.63
N ILE A 190 11.35 -2.24 -2.41
CA ILE A 190 10.17 -2.44 -3.25
C ILE A 190 9.49 -3.75 -2.82
N PHE A 191 8.22 -3.69 -2.45
CA PHE A 191 7.42 -4.89 -2.17
C PHE A 191 6.34 -5.08 -3.22
N LEU A 192 6.41 -6.21 -3.93
CA LEU A 192 5.40 -6.60 -4.90
C LEU A 192 4.31 -7.45 -4.25
N ARG A 193 3.07 -7.00 -4.34
CA ARG A 193 1.90 -7.73 -3.86
C ARG A 193 1.35 -8.63 -4.97
N VAL A 194 1.52 -9.94 -4.80
CA VAL A 194 1.03 -10.98 -5.72
C VAL A 194 -0.05 -11.82 -5.03
N PRO A 195 -1.25 -11.96 -5.62
CA PRO A 195 -2.21 -12.98 -5.21
C PRO A 195 -1.73 -14.38 -5.60
N VAL A 196 -1.76 -15.33 -4.65
CA VAL A 196 -1.22 -16.67 -4.82
C VAL A 196 -2.27 -17.74 -4.49
N HIS A 197 -2.32 -18.82 -5.26
CA HIS A 197 -3.05 -20.03 -4.91
C HIS A 197 -2.23 -21.28 -5.31
N VAL A 198 -2.04 -22.20 -4.37
CA VAL A 198 -1.28 -23.45 -4.56
C VAL A 198 -2.20 -24.63 -4.27
N ALA A 199 -2.17 -25.64 -5.12
CA ALA A 199 -2.82 -26.95 -4.90
C ALA A 199 -1.87 -28.09 -5.31
N ASP A 200 -2.26 -29.35 -5.10
CA ASP A 200 -1.40 -30.50 -5.39
C ASP A 200 -1.12 -30.67 -6.90
N SER A 201 -2.01 -30.16 -7.76
CA SER A 201 -1.80 -30.11 -9.20
C SER A 201 -2.13 -28.74 -9.79
N THR A 202 -1.43 -28.35 -10.85
CA THR A 202 -1.73 -27.12 -11.59
C THR A 202 -3.18 -27.09 -12.10
N LYS A 203 -3.71 -28.23 -12.59
CA LYS A 203 -5.09 -28.31 -13.09
C LYS A 203 -6.11 -27.97 -11.99
N GLU A 204 -5.91 -28.52 -10.80
CA GLU A 204 -6.77 -28.25 -9.64
C GLU A 204 -6.65 -26.79 -9.17
N ALA A 205 -5.43 -26.27 -9.05
CA ALA A 205 -5.19 -24.89 -8.62
C ALA A 205 -5.92 -23.89 -9.52
N LEU A 206 -5.88 -24.11 -10.85
CA LEU A 206 -6.57 -23.26 -11.81
C LEU A 206 -8.10 -23.35 -11.64
N ALA A 207 -8.65 -24.56 -11.59
CA ALA A 207 -10.09 -24.77 -11.47
C ALA A 207 -10.68 -24.18 -10.17
N ASN A 208 -9.98 -24.34 -9.05
CA ASN A 208 -10.47 -23.93 -7.73
C ASN A 208 -10.38 -22.41 -7.50
N SER A 209 -9.55 -21.70 -8.25
CA SER A 209 -9.23 -20.29 -7.98
C SER A 209 -9.77 -19.29 -9.00
N GLU A 210 -10.11 -19.74 -10.21
CA GLU A 210 -10.57 -18.87 -11.31
C GLU A 210 -11.73 -17.96 -10.87
N ALA A 211 -12.81 -18.55 -10.34
CA ALA A 211 -14.00 -17.79 -9.94
C ALA A 211 -13.68 -16.69 -8.90
N SER A 212 -12.79 -17.00 -7.95
CA SER A 212 -12.39 -16.07 -6.89
C SER A 212 -11.57 -14.91 -7.44
N PHE A 213 -10.55 -15.19 -8.27
CA PHE A 213 -9.72 -14.15 -8.88
C PHE A 213 -10.52 -13.29 -9.85
N MET A 214 -11.32 -13.90 -10.73
CA MET A 214 -12.12 -13.16 -11.70
C MET A 214 -13.18 -12.30 -11.01
N LYS A 215 -13.75 -12.72 -9.87
CA LYS A 215 -14.62 -11.85 -9.05
C LYS A 215 -13.89 -10.59 -8.59
N GLN A 216 -12.62 -10.68 -8.19
CA GLN A 216 -11.82 -9.51 -7.82
C GLN A 216 -11.58 -8.56 -9.00
N PHE A 217 -11.21 -9.09 -10.18
CA PHE A 217 -10.92 -8.28 -11.37
C PHE A 217 -12.17 -7.62 -11.95
N ARG A 218 -13.30 -8.33 -12.03
CA ARG A 218 -14.59 -7.75 -12.44
C ARG A 218 -15.03 -6.62 -11.52
N ARG A 219 -14.94 -6.82 -10.20
CA ARG A 219 -15.24 -5.78 -9.20
C ARG A 219 -14.34 -4.56 -9.35
N LEU A 220 -13.08 -4.75 -9.75
CA LEU A 220 -12.19 -3.63 -10.01
C LEU A 220 -12.58 -2.86 -11.25
N GLY A 221 -12.83 -3.56 -12.35
CA GLY A 221 -13.30 -2.95 -13.58
C GLY A 221 -14.54 -2.09 -13.32
N SER A 222 -15.49 -2.60 -12.54
CA SER A 222 -16.71 -1.85 -12.19
C SER A 222 -16.46 -0.65 -11.27
N GLN A 223 -15.51 -0.75 -10.34
CA GLN A 223 -15.18 0.34 -9.40
C GLN A 223 -14.27 1.42 -10.00
N LEU A 224 -13.48 1.08 -11.02
CA LEU A 224 -12.51 1.97 -11.66
C LEU A 224 -13.05 2.63 -12.94
N GLY A 225 -14.33 2.42 -13.28
CA GLY A 225 -14.99 2.99 -14.46
C GLY A 225 -15.04 4.54 -14.51
N SER A 226 -14.95 5.03 -15.76
CA SER A 226 -14.85 6.41 -16.31
C SER A 226 -13.87 7.43 -15.69
N ASN A 227 -13.67 7.49 -14.37
CA ASN A 227 -12.85 8.55 -13.75
C ASN A 227 -11.52 8.09 -13.14
N ALA A 228 -11.35 6.79 -12.83
CA ALA A 228 -10.10 6.27 -12.24
C ALA A 228 -9.18 5.58 -13.27
N THR A 229 -9.73 5.07 -14.37
CA THR A 229 -8.96 4.64 -15.55
C THR A 229 -8.12 5.78 -16.12
N ALA A 230 -8.58 7.03 -16.03
CA ALA A 230 -7.79 8.19 -16.47
C ALA A 230 -6.49 8.40 -15.66
N SER A 231 -6.42 7.94 -14.40
CA SER A 231 -5.22 8.08 -13.56
C SER A 231 -4.23 6.93 -13.71
N LEU A 232 -4.68 5.76 -14.17
CA LEU A 232 -3.83 4.58 -14.42
C LEU A 232 -3.47 4.43 -15.92
N ASN A 233 -4.20 5.09 -16.82
CA ASN A 233 -3.88 5.20 -18.24
C ASN A 233 -2.97 6.41 -18.47
N THR A 234 -1.74 6.36 -17.95
CA THR A 234 -0.67 7.20 -18.48
C THR A 234 -0.21 6.62 -19.82
N GLU A 235 0.21 7.49 -20.75
CA GLU A 235 0.68 7.12 -22.09
C GLU A 235 1.63 5.90 -22.06
N GLY A 236 1.35 4.89 -22.89
CA GLY A 236 2.20 3.71 -23.06
C GLY A 236 1.91 2.53 -22.12
N ASN A 237 0.81 2.52 -21.36
CA ASN A 237 0.39 1.36 -20.56
C ASN A 237 -0.19 0.26 -21.48
N THR A 238 0.34 -0.97 -21.45
CA THR A 238 -0.06 -2.06 -22.38
C THR A 238 -1.15 -2.98 -21.82
N SER A 239 -1.58 -2.76 -20.58
CA SER A 239 -2.59 -3.60 -19.95
C SER A 239 -3.96 -3.46 -20.60
N LYS A 240 -4.59 -4.60 -20.96
CA LYS A 240 -6.03 -4.64 -21.28
C LYS A 240 -6.84 -3.95 -20.18
N ASN A 241 -7.96 -3.34 -20.57
CA ASN A 241 -8.91 -2.79 -19.61
C ASN A 241 -9.33 -3.87 -18.61
N LEU A 242 -9.39 -3.54 -17.32
CA LEU A 242 -9.76 -4.50 -16.27
C LEU A 242 -11.17 -5.08 -16.45
N SER A 243 -12.04 -4.42 -17.20
CA SER A 243 -13.36 -4.94 -17.58
C SER A 243 -13.32 -6.01 -18.68
N GLU A 244 -12.22 -6.09 -19.45
CA GLU A 244 -12.06 -6.96 -20.63
C GLU A 244 -11.07 -8.11 -20.38
N ILE A 245 -10.44 -8.13 -19.21
CA ILE A 245 -9.44 -9.14 -18.84
C ILE A 245 -10.12 -10.50 -18.60
N ASP A 246 -9.54 -11.57 -19.13
CA ASP A 246 -9.98 -12.94 -18.89
C ASP A 246 -9.05 -13.71 -17.95
N TRP A 247 -9.38 -14.98 -17.70
CA TRP A 247 -8.60 -15.82 -16.79
C TRP A 247 -7.21 -16.15 -17.31
N ASN A 248 -7.03 -16.28 -18.63
CA ASN A 248 -5.73 -16.58 -19.23
C ASN A 248 -4.82 -15.35 -19.19
N ASP A 249 -5.39 -14.15 -19.38
CA ASP A 249 -4.67 -12.88 -19.33
C ASP A 249 -4.01 -12.60 -17.96
N ILE A 250 -4.53 -13.16 -16.87
CA ILE A 250 -4.02 -12.89 -15.52
C ILE A 250 -3.03 -13.91 -14.98
N GLN A 251 -3.03 -15.12 -15.53
CA GLN A 251 -2.15 -16.21 -15.07
C GLN A 251 -0.68 -15.89 -15.37
N GLY A 252 0.19 -15.97 -14.36
CA GLY A 252 1.63 -15.70 -14.50
C GLY A 252 2.00 -14.22 -14.64
N GLU A 253 1.02 -13.35 -14.90
CA GLU A 253 1.21 -11.90 -15.06
C GLU A 253 0.70 -11.12 -13.84
N LYS A 254 -0.50 -11.48 -13.34
CA LYS A 254 -1.17 -10.77 -12.25
C LYS A 254 -1.44 -11.64 -11.02
N VAL A 255 -1.37 -12.97 -11.18
CA VAL A 255 -1.52 -13.96 -10.11
C VAL A 255 -0.51 -15.09 -10.29
N ALA A 256 -0.08 -15.71 -9.18
CA ALA A 256 0.72 -16.93 -9.20
C ALA A 256 -0.15 -18.13 -8.78
N VAL A 257 -0.42 -19.04 -9.71
CA VAL A 257 -1.38 -20.14 -9.53
C VAL A 257 -0.84 -21.41 -10.19
N GLY A 258 -0.82 -22.50 -9.43
CA GLY A 258 -0.36 -23.79 -9.91
C GLY A 258 -0.04 -24.77 -8.78
N ASP A 259 0.66 -25.85 -9.14
CA ASP A 259 1.37 -26.68 -8.18
C ASP A 259 2.57 -25.93 -7.56
N PRO A 260 3.21 -26.46 -6.50
CA PRO A 260 4.31 -25.77 -5.82
C PRO A 260 5.46 -25.37 -6.75
N ALA A 261 5.84 -26.22 -7.71
CA ALA A 261 6.95 -25.93 -8.61
C ALA A 261 6.61 -24.77 -9.55
N LYS A 262 5.41 -24.81 -10.17
CA LYS A 262 4.94 -23.75 -11.06
C LYS A 262 4.82 -22.40 -10.36
N VAL A 263 4.30 -22.38 -9.12
CA VAL A 263 4.17 -21.13 -8.36
C VAL A 263 5.54 -20.56 -7.98
N VAL A 264 6.52 -21.39 -7.62
CA VAL A 264 7.89 -20.94 -7.37
C VAL A 264 8.48 -20.28 -8.62
N ASP A 265 8.32 -20.88 -9.79
CA ASP A 265 8.85 -20.32 -11.04
C ASP A 265 8.18 -19.00 -11.43
N GLN A 266 6.85 -18.91 -11.26
CA GLN A 266 6.12 -17.66 -11.46
C GLN A 266 6.60 -16.55 -10.52
N LEU A 267 6.78 -16.86 -9.23
CA LEU A 267 7.27 -15.89 -8.25
C LEU A 267 8.70 -15.44 -8.54
N LYS A 268 9.59 -16.35 -8.96
CA LYS A 268 10.95 -15.98 -9.41
C LYS A 268 10.91 -15.01 -10.58
N ASN A 269 10.07 -15.28 -11.59
CA ASN A 269 9.89 -14.37 -12.72
C ASN A 269 9.39 -12.99 -12.27
N MET A 270 8.41 -12.95 -11.36
CA MET A 270 7.87 -11.70 -10.81
C MET A 270 8.89 -10.94 -9.94
N ILE A 271 9.83 -11.63 -9.29
CA ILE A 271 10.92 -10.97 -8.54
C ILE A 271 11.96 -10.40 -9.50
N ASN A 272 12.30 -11.12 -10.57
CA ASN A 272 13.30 -10.68 -11.54
C ASN A 272 12.94 -9.37 -12.23
N VAL A 273 11.64 -9.06 -12.39
CA VAL A 273 11.24 -7.76 -12.96
C VAL A 273 11.42 -6.58 -12.00
N LEU A 274 11.66 -6.86 -10.71
CA LEU A 274 11.94 -5.85 -9.71
C LEU A 274 13.44 -5.61 -9.55
N THR A 275 14.31 -6.44 -10.13
CA THR A 275 15.79 -6.34 -10.06
C THR A 275 16.34 -5.66 -11.28
#